data_AF-A0A524JJH0-F1
#
_entry.id   AF-A0A524JJH0-F1
#
_cell.length_a   1.000
_cell.length_b   1.000
_cell.length_c   1.000
_cell.angle_alpha   90.00
_cell.angle_beta   90.00
_cell.angle_gamma   90.00
#
_symmetry.space_group_name_H-M   'P 1'
#
loop_
_entity.id
_entity.type
_entity.pdbx_description
1 polymer ?
#
loop_
_entity_poly.entity_id
_entity_poly.type
_entity_poly.pdbx_seq_one_letter_code
_entity_poly.pdbx_strand_id
1 'polypeptide(L)'
;MNYLAHLYIAEDSDESLLGNLLGDFVKGRLVEQYSPEIIKGIKTHRKVDAYTDAHHNFLACKKLLRADRRRFAGIIVDLSFDHFLAKNWPNYSDLELSEFTDRVYSVLLDREQTLPQKLRQRLPYMVKDDWLGSYKNIETIGLALHAISKRLSRFEKAKPIKDGLDDIKSNYEEFEQNFNEFFPDLIAFVDNYRRTTFETGKLPSTDLIIK
;
A
#
# COMPACT_ATOMS: atom_id res chain seq x y z
N MET A 1 2.21 3.68 2.94
CA MET A 1 1.03 2.79 2.76
C MET A 1 1.52 1.37 2.54
N ASN A 2 0.66 0.35 2.52
CA ASN A 2 1.08 -1.02 2.18
C ASN A 2 0.51 -1.44 0.81
N TYR A 3 0.59 -2.73 0.46
CA TYR A 3 0.38 -3.24 -0.89
C TYR A 3 -0.98 -2.86 -1.49
N LEU A 4 -2.09 -3.00 -0.76
CA LEU A 4 -3.43 -2.78 -1.29
C LEU A 4 -3.60 -1.33 -1.73
N ALA A 5 -3.20 -0.38 -0.91
CA ALA A 5 -3.33 1.03 -1.25
C ALA A 5 -2.42 1.46 -2.40
N HIS A 6 -1.18 0.94 -2.49
CA HIS A 6 -0.34 1.21 -3.66
C HIS A 6 -0.95 0.67 -4.95
N LEU A 7 -1.57 -0.51 -4.89
CA LEU A 7 -2.28 -1.10 -6.02
C LEU A 7 -3.54 -0.33 -6.38
N TYR A 8 -4.33 0.10 -5.38
CA TYR A 8 -5.51 0.93 -5.60
C TYR A 8 -5.16 2.25 -6.27
N ILE A 9 -4.05 2.88 -5.86
CA ILE A 9 -3.59 4.14 -6.44
C ILE A 9 -3.14 3.97 -7.89
N ALA A 10 -2.76 2.77 -8.34
CA ALA A 10 -2.25 2.55 -9.68
C ALA A 10 -3.25 3.02 -10.77
N GLU A 11 -2.72 3.39 -11.93
CA GLU A 11 -3.57 3.67 -13.09
C GLU A 11 -4.14 2.35 -13.64
N ASP A 12 -5.17 2.44 -14.46
CA ASP A 12 -5.83 1.26 -15.04
C ASP A 12 -5.02 0.62 -16.18
N SER A 13 -3.83 0.13 -15.84
CA SER A 13 -3.01 -0.71 -16.70
C SER A 13 -2.19 -1.71 -15.87
N ASP A 14 -1.93 -2.86 -16.47
CA ASP A 14 -1.16 -3.94 -15.84
C ASP A 14 0.25 -3.46 -15.47
N GLU A 15 0.89 -2.68 -16.34
CA GLU A 15 2.21 -2.09 -16.11
C GLU A 15 2.20 -1.10 -14.93
N SER A 16 1.13 -0.32 -14.75
CA SER A 16 1.02 0.61 -13.62
C SER A 16 0.81 -0.14 -12.31
N LEU A 17 -0.04 -1.17 -12.29
CA LEU A 17 -0.22 -2.07 -11.15
C LEU A 17 1.10 -2.72 -10.74
N LEU A 18 1.82 -3.30 -11.70
CA LEU A 18 3.14 -3.88 -11.46
C LEU A 18 4.10 -2.84 -10.92
N GLY A 19 4.21 -1.67 -11.56
CA GLY A 19 5.12 -0.62 -11.11
C GLY A 19 4.86 -0.17 -9.69
N ASN A 20 3.59 0.02 -9.30
CA ASN A 20 3.24 0.46 -7.95
C ASN A 20 3.52 -0.61 -6.89
N LEU A 21 3.39 -1.90 -7.21
CA LEU A 21 3.77 -2.97 -6.28
C LEU A 21 5.30 -3.15 -6.20
N LEU A 22 5.99 -3.03 -7.34
CA LEU A 22 7.44 -3.26 -7.45
C LEU A 22 8.27 -2.21 -6.70
N GLY A 23 7.69 -1.07 -6.30
CA GLY A 23 8.37 -0.03 -5.53
C GLY A 23 9.04 -0.53 -4.25
N ASP A 24 8.41 -1.50 -3.57
CA ASP A 24 8.97 -2.16 -2.37
C ASP A 24 10.15 -3.09 -2.64
N PHE A 25 10.23 -3.60 -3.88
CA PHE A 25 11.18 -4.64 -4.28
C PHE A 25 12.37 -4.08 -5.05
N VAL A 26 12.21 -2.91 -5.69
CA VAL A 26 13.21 -2.27 -6.54
C VAL A 26 13.82 -1.06 -5.83
N LYS A 27 15.05 -1.23 -5.31
CA LYS A 27 15.80 -0.15 -4.65
C LYS A 27 16.80 0.51 -5.61
N GLY A 28 17.06 1.80 -5.40
CA GLY A 28 18.10 2.54 -6.13
C GLY A 28 17.65 3.10 -7.48
N ARG A 29 18.62 3.36 -8.36
CA ARG A 29 18.38 3.88 -9.72
C ARG A 29 17.54 2.87 -10.51
N LEU A 30 16.52 3.38 -11.19
CA LEU A 30 15.63 2.56 -12.00
C LEU A 30 16.43 2.06 -13.20
N VAL A 31 16.52 0.74 -13.29
CA VAL A 31 17.34 0.03 -14.27
C VAL A 31 16.60 0.03 -15.61
N GLU A 32 17.32 0.03 -16.72
CA GLU A 32 16.82 -0.07 -18.12
C GLU A 32 15.99 -1.34 -18.40
N GLN A 33 15.72 -2.17 -17.39
CA GLN A 33 15.03 -3.46 -17.49
C GLN A 33 13.49 -3.36 -17.44
N TYR A 34 12.93 -2.18 -17.16
CA TYR A 34 11.48 -1.98 -17.00
C TYR A 34 10.93 -1.02 -18.04
N SER A 35 9.67 -1.22 -18.44
CA SER A 35 8.96 -0.29 -19.32
C SER A 35 8.82 1.09 -18.67
N PRO A 36 8.67 2.17 -19.47
CA PRO A 36 8.40 3.51 -18.96
C PRO A 36 7.23 3.58 -17.96
N GLU A 37 6.19 2.78 -18.17
CA GLU A 37 4.97 2.69 -17.37
C GLU A 37 5.25 2.02 -16.02
N ILE A 38 6.03 0.94 -15.98
CA ILE A 38 6.47 0.31 -14.72
C ILE A 38 7.37 1.29 -13.95
N ILE A 39 8.27 1.99 -14.64
CA ILE A 39 9.13 3.03 -14.04
C ILE A 39 8.27 4.16 -13.45
N LYS A 40 7.21 4.59 -14.14
CA LYS A 40 6.22 5.57 -13.65
C LYS A 40 5.53 5.06 -12.37
N GLY A 41 5.09 3.81 -12.35
CA GLY A 41 4.50 3.19 -11.16
C GLY A 41 5.47 3.14 -9.97
N ILE A 42 6.72 2.73 -10.19
CA ILE A 42 7.73 2.69 -9.11
C ILE A 42 8.02 4.10 -8.56
N LYS A 43 8.08 5.12 -9.42
CA LYS A 43 8.24 6.51 -8.99
C LYS A 43 7.04 6.99 -8.18
N THR A 44 5.84 6.63 -8.61
CA THR A 44 4.58 6.96 -7.91
C THR A 44 4.56 6.34 -6.52
N HIS A 45 4.86 5.04 -6.39
CA HIS A 45 4.99 4.35 -5.10
C HIS A 45 5.89 5.11 -4.12
N ARG A 46 7.12 5.46 -4.55
CA ARG A 46 8.08 6.19 -3.70
C ARG A 46 7.56 7.56 -3.27
N LYS A 47 6.75 8.22 -4.09
CA LYS A 47 6.14 9.51 -3.75
C LYS A 47 4.97 9.36 -2.79
N VAL A 48 4.15 8.33 -2.97
CA VAL A 48 3.11 7.94 -2.02
C VAL A 48 3.72 7.68 -0.65
N ASP A 49 4.80 6.91 -0.57
CA ASP A 49 5.49 6.65 0.70
C ASP A 49 6.00 7.91 1.36
N ALA A 50 6.75 8.73 0.61
CA ALA A 50 7.32 9.96 1.13
C ALA A 50 6.24 10.95 1.61
N TYR A 51 5.11 11.02 0.90
CA TYR A 51 3.96 11.83 1.30
C TYR A 51 3.30 11.27 2.58
N THR A 52 3.05 9.96 2.61
CA THR A 52 2.45 9.27 3.75
C THR A 52 3.29 9.45 5.02
N ASP A 53 4.60 9.21 4.94
CA ASP A 53 5.53 9.29 6.08
C ASP A 53 5.60 10.70 6.69
N ALA A 54 5.34 11.73 5.88
CA ALA A 54 5.34 13.13 6.31
C ALA A 54 3.95 13.63 6.74
N HIS A 55 2.88 12.89 6.45
CA HIS A 55 1.52 13.35 6.69
C HIS A 55 1.18 13.41 8.19
N HIS A 56 0.54 14.49 8.61
CA HIS A 56 0.25 14.74 10.03
C HIS A 56 -0.61 13.65 10.69
N ASN A 57 -1.63 13.14 9.98
CA ASN A 57 -2.48 12.05 10.49
C ASN A 57 -1.75 10.70 10.58
N PHE A 58 -0.85 10.41 9.64
CA PHE A 58 0.02 9.23 9.75
C PHE A 58 0.97 9.34 10.95
N LEU A 59 1.56 10.52 11.16
CA LEU A 59 2.38 10.82 12.32
C LEU A 59 1.59 10.77 13.64
N ALA A 60 0.31 11.14 13.64
CA ALA A 60 -0.58 11.03 14.79
C ALA A 60 -0.77 9.56 15.18
N CYS A 61 -1.12 8.69 14.23
CA CYS A 61 -1.24 7.24 14.46
C CYS A 61 0.05 6.64 15.04
N LYS A 62 1.23 7.05 14.55
CA LYS A 62 2.52 6.58 15.08
C LYS A 62 2.73 6.93 16.56
N LYS A 63 2.12 8.01 17.06
CA LYS A 63 2.21 8.44 18.47
C LYS A 63 1.29 7.65 19.40
N LEU A 64 0.20 7.09 18.86
CA LEU A 64 -0.74 6.23 19.60
C LEU A 64 -0.13 4.86 19.94
N LEU A 65 0.87 4.44 19.16
CA LEU A 65 1.58 3.19 19.40
C LEU A 65 2.50 3.26 20.64
N ARG A 66 2.63 2.13 21.33
CA ARG A 66 3.48 2.02 22.51
C ARG A 66 4.96 2.29 22.19
N ALA A 67 5.68 2.81 23.19
CA ALA A 67 7.03 3.33 23.02
C ALA A 67 8.04 2.29 22.49
N ASP A 68 7.90 1.03 22.90
CA ASP A 68 8.71 -0.11 22.47
C ASP A 68 8.47 -0.54 21.01
N ARG A 69 7.37 -0.09 20.40
CA ARG A 69 7.02 -0.33 18.98
C ARG A 69 7.35 0.82 18.04
N ARG A 70 7.75 2.00 18.56
CA ARG A 70 7.99 3.22 17.74
C ARG A 70 8.93 3.02 16.56
N ARG A 71 9.93 2.14 16.68
CA ARG A 71 10.86 1.82 15.58
C ARG A 71 10.16 1.21 14.36
N PHE A 72 9.05 0.51 14.57
CA PHE A 72 8.28 -0.17 13.53
C PHE A 72 6.90 0.45 13.33
N ALA A 73 6.68 1.65 13.90
CA ALA A 73 5.41 2.33 13.85
C ALA A 73 4.89 2.51 12.43
N GLY A 74 5.77 2.84 11.46
CA GLY A 74 5.40 2.96 10.06
C GLY A 74 4.71 1.70 9.52
N ILE A 75 5.35 0.53 9.69
CA ILE A 75 4.80 -0.77 9.24
C ILE A 75 3.42 -1.05 9.85
N ILE A 76 3.25 -0.76 11.14
CA ILE A 76 1.99 -1.01 11.85
C ILE A 76 0.88 -0.10 11.31
N VAL A 77 1.18 1.19 11.12
CA VAL A 77 0.22 2.16 10.58
C VAL A 77 -0.09 1.90 9.11
N ASP A 78 0.91 1.53 8.31
CA ASP A 78 0.70 1.19 6.89
C ASP A 78 -0.26 0.01 6.71
N LEU A 79 -0.11 -1.04 7.52
CA LEU A 79 -1.02 -2.19 7.50
C LEU A 79 -2.42 -1.83 8.01
N SER A 80 -2.54 -0.97 9.03
CA SER A 80 -3.85 -0.56 9.51
C SER A 80 -4.58 0.31 8.47
N PHE A 81 -3.86 1.17 7.74
CA PHE A 81 -4.44 1.97 6.68
C PHE A 81 -4.93 1.11 5.51
N ASP A 82 -4.19 0.07 5.12
CA ASP A 82 -4.68 -0.93 4.15
C ASP A 82 -5.93 -1.68 4.67
N HIS A 83 -6.03 -1.95 5.98
CA HIS A 83 -7.25 -2.50 6.57
C HIS A 83 -8.45 -1.56 6.43
N PHE A 84 -8.29 -0.28 6.76
CA PHE A 84 -9.40 0.67 6.64
C PHE A 84 -9.81 0.89 5.19
N LEU A 85 -8.86 0.89 4.25
CA LEU A 85 -9.16 0.87 2.82
C LEU A 85 -10.00 -0.37 2.43
N ALA A 86 -9.56 -1.57 2.82
CA ALA A 86 -10.26 -2.81 2.50
C ALA A 86 -11.66 -2.90 3.16
N LYS A 87 -11.77 -2.46 4.41
CA LYS A 87 -13.03 -2.41 5.17
C LYS A 87 -14.04 -1.46 4.52
N ASN A 88 -13.58 -0.27 4.17
CA ASN A 88 -14.41 0.82 3.65
C ASN A 88 -14.39 0.88 2.11
N TRP A 89 -13.99 -0.21 1.44
CA TRP A 89 -13.80 -0.28 -0.01
C TRP A 89 -14.97 0.27 -0.85
N PRO A 90 -16.26 0.01 -0.52
CA PRO A 90 -17.38 0.55 -1.29
C PRO A 90 -17.45 2.09 -1.32
N ASN A 91 -16.73 2.80 -0.45
CA ASN A 91 -16.65 4.26 -0.47
C ASN A 91 -15.64 4.78 -1.50
N TYR A 92 -14.80 3.91 -2.05
CA TYR A 92 -13.66 4.26 -2.90
C TYR A 92 -13.73 3.64 -4.30
N SER A 93 -14.47 2.55 -4.46
CA SER A 93 -14.58 1.86 -5.75
C SER A 93 -15.97 1.25 -5.93
N ASP A 94 -16.49 1.35 -7.15
CA ASP A 94 -17.70 0.63 -7.59
C ASP A 94 -17.43 -0.85 -7.89
N LEU A 95 -16.15 -1.25 -8.01
CA LEU A 95 -15.74 -2.64 -8.22
C LEU A 95 -15.68 -3.35 -6.86
N GLU A 96 -16.13 -4.61 -6.79
CA GLU A 96 -15.98 -5.38 -5.55
C GLU A 96 -14.49 -5.61 -5.23
N LEU A 97 -14.14 -5.58 -3.94
CA LEU A 97 -12.74 -5.77 -3.51
C LEU A 97 -12.17 -7.09 -4.02
N SER A 98 -12.96 -8.16 -4.02
CA SER A 98 -12.55 -9.47 -4.53
C SER A 98 -12.23 -9.44 -6.02
N GLU A 99 -13.04 -8.74 -6.83
CA GLU A 99 -12.81 -8.62 -8.26
C GLU A 99 -11.53 -7.82 -8.54
N PHE A 100 -11.30 -6.76 -7.76
CA PHE A 100 -10.05 -5.99 -7.82
C PHE A 100 -8.83 -6.86 -7.50
N THR A 101 -8.86 -7.60 -6.39
CA THR A 101 -7.72 -8.42 -5.96
C THR A 101 -7.47 -9.60 -6.89
N ASP A 102 -8.52 -10.21 -7.43
CA ASP A 102 -8.43 -11.28 -8.44
C ASP A 102 -7.75 -10.78 -9.72
N ARG A 103 -8.09 -9.57 -10.17
CA ARG A 103 -7.38 -8.93 -11.29
C ARG A 103 -5.90 -8.75 -10.96
N VAL A 104 -5.57 -8.21 -9.78
CA VAL A 104 -4.17 -8.00 -9.36
C VAL A 104 -3.41 -9.32 -9.39
N TYR A 105 -3.95 -10.38 -8.78
CA TYR A 105 -3.28 -11.68 -8.76
C TYR A 105 -3.11 -12.27 -10.15
N SER A 106 -4.10 -12.13 -11.03
CA SER A 106 -4.00 -12.58 -12.42
C SER A 106 -2.83 -11.91 -13.15
N VAL A 107 -2.72 -10.58 -13.04
CA VAL A 107 -1.60 -9.82 -13.62
C VAL A 107 -0.25 -10.28 -13.06
N LEU A 108 -0.15 -10.54 -11.76
CA LEU A 108 1.09 -11.00 -11.14
C LEU A 108 1.49 -12.41 -11.58
N LEU A 109 0.52 -13.32 -11.75
CA LEU A 109 0.75 -14.68 -12.22
C LEU A 109 1.18 -14.68 -13.69
N ASP A 110 0.50 -13.90 -14.54
CA ASP A 110 0.84 -13.78 -15.97
C ASP A 110 2.25 -13.22 -16.19
N ARG A 111 2.74 -12.42 -15.24
CA ARG A 111 4.06 -11.78 -15.28
C ARG A 111 5.05 -12.39 -14.29
N GLU A 112 4.78 -13.57 -13.74
CA GLU A 112 5.56 -14.16 -12.65
C GLU A 112 7.07 -14.19 -12.94
N GLN A 113 7.44 -14.54 -14.17
CA GLN A 113 8.84 -14.67 -14.60
C GLN A 113 9.60 -13.34 -14.68
N THR A 114 8.90 -12.21 -14.76
CA THR A 114 9.51 -10.87 -14.74
C THR A 114 9.54 -10.28 -13.34
N LEU A 115 8.88 -10.90 -12.36
CA LEU A 115 8.86 -10.39 -10.98
C LEU A 115 10.22 -10.62 -10.29
N PRO A 116 10.64 -9.70 -9.40
CA PRO A 116 11.78 -9.90 -8.53
C PRO A 116 11.64 -11.20 -7.72
N GLN A 117 12.75 -11.92 -7.55
CA GLN A 117 12.77 -13.24 -6.90
C GLN A 117 12.02 -13.29 -5.55
N LYS A 118 12.16 -12.23 -4.73
CA LYS A 118 11.49 -12.16 -3.42
C LYS A 118 9.97 -12.08 -3.53
N LEU A 119 9.44 -11.40 -4.54
CA LEU A 119 8.00 -11.32 -4.76
C LEU A 119 7.50 -12.65 -5.36
N ARG A 120 8.22 -13.20 -6.34
CA ARG A 120 7.91 -14.51 -6.94
C ARG A 120 7.77 -15.62 -5.90
N GLN A 121 8.68 -15.68 -4.93
CA GLN A 121 8.63 -16.67 -3.84
C GLN A 121 7.43 -16.50 -2.90
N ARG A 122 6.84 -15.30 -2.83
CA ARG A 122 5.69 -15.00 -1.96
C ARG A 122 4.37 -15.15 -2.69
N LEU A 123 4.36 -14.92 -4.00
CA LEU A 123 3.15 -14.86 -4.81
C LEU A 123 2.22 -16.07 -4.62
N PRO A 124 2.69 -17.34 -4.58
CA PRO A 124 1.80 -18.48 -4.36
C PRO A 124 1.03 -18.41 -3.04
N TYR A 125 1.64 -17.88 -1.98
CA TYR A 125 0.99 -17.71 -0.67
C TYR A 125 0.07 -16.48 -0.65
N MET A 126 0.48 -15.41 -1.34
CA MET A 126 -0.35 -14.20 -1.48
C MET A 126 -1.69 -14.52 -2.14
N VAL A 127 -1.66 -15.29 -3.23
CA VAL A 127 -2.85 -15.73 -3.98
C VAL A 127 -3.66 -16.71 -3.15
N LYS A 128 -3.02 -17.76 -2.60
CA LYS A 128 -3.71 -18.82 -1.86
C LYS A 128 -4.50 -18.29 -0.66
N ASP A 129 -3.91 -17.36 0.09
CA ASP A 129 -4.49 -16.85 1.33
C ASP A 129 -5.15 -15.47 1.14
N ASP A 130 -5.30 -15.01 -0.12
CA ASP A 130 -5.76 -13.68 -0.51
C ASP A 130 -5.29 -12.55 0.43
N TRP A 131 -3.98 -12.27 0.44
CA TRP A 131 -3.41 -11.29 1.38
C TRP A 131 -4.02 -9.89 1.22
N LEU A 132 -4.38 -9.48 0.01
CA LEU A 132 -4.91 -8.15 -0.28
C LEU A 132 -6.37 -8.00 0.17
N GLY A 133 -7.25 -8.93 -0.20
CA GLY A 133 -8.67 -8.86 0.15
C GLY A 133 -8.92 -9.22 1.61
N SER A 134 -8.10 -10.11 2.18
CA SER A 134 -8.20 -10.50 3.59
C SER A 134 -7.88 -9.38 4.59
N TYR A 135 -7.28 -8.27 4.14
CA TYR A 135 -7.09 -7.08 4.97
C TYR A 135 -8.42 -6.45 5.41
N LYS A 136 -9.56 -6.78 4.77
CA LYS A 136 -10.90 -6.43 5.29
C LYS A 136 -11.13 -6.95 6.72
N ASN A 137 -10.49 -8.04 7.10
CA ASN A 137 -10.50 -8.58 8.45
C ASN A 137 -9.28 -8.09 9.25
N ILE A 138 -9.53 -7.41 10.37
CA ILE A 138 -8.48 -6.86 11.23
C ILE A 138 -7.56 -7.95 11.83
N GLU A 139 -8.04 -9.18 12.02
CA GLU A 139 -7.19 -10.26 12.53
C GLU A 139 -6.09 -10.66 11.54
N THR A 140 -6.34 -10.51 10.23
CA THR A 140 -5.33 -10.72 9.18
C THR A 140 -4.16 -9.74 9.33
N ILE A 141 -4.40 -8.53 9.85
CA ILE A 141 -3.34 -7.58 10.14
C ILE A 141 -2.40 -8.11 11.22
N GLY A 142 -2.95 -8.76 12.26
CA GLY A 142 -2.13 -9.45 13.27
C GLY A 142 -1.27 -10.57 12.68
N LEU A 143 -1.84 -11.36 11.77
CA LEU A 143 -1.10 -12.42 11.07
C LEU A 143 0.02 -11.84 10.21
N ALA A 144 -0.25 -10.75 9.48
CA ALA A 144 0.74 -10.05 8.66
C ALA A 144 1.87 -9.48 9.52
N LEU A 145 1.54 -8.80 10.63
CA LEU A 145 2.52 -8.27 11.60
C LEU A 145 3.38 -9.38 12.21
N HIS A 146 2.78 -10.52 12.57
CA HIS A 146 3.52 -11.67 13.07
C HIS A 146 4.46 -12.26 12.02
N ALA A 147 4.01 -12.40 10.77
CA ALA A 147 4.84 -12.85 9.66
C ALA A 147 6.01 -11.89 9.39
N ILE A 148 5.78 -10.58 9.45
CA ILE A 148 6.83 -9.55 9.36
C ILE A 148 7.82 -9.69 10.53
N SER A 149 7.33 -9.81 11.76
CA SER A 149 8.16 -9.98 12.96
C SER A 149 9.08 -11.21 12.84
N LYS A 150 8.55 -12.34 12.39
CA LYS A 150 9.35 -13.56 12.14
C LYS A 150 10.46 -13.32 11.12
N ARG A 151 10.20 -12.58 10.03
CA ARG A 151 11.23 -12.25 9.03
C ARG A 151 12.30 -11.31 9.58
N LEU A 152 11.91 -10.40 10.47
CA LEU A 152 12.80 -9.45 11.13
C LEU A 152 13.42 -10.00 12.42
N SER A 153 13.10 -11.23 12.82
CA SER A 153 13.48 -11.83 14.12
C SER A 153 14.99 -11.96 14.35
N ARG A 154 15.81 -11.86 13.29
CA ARG A 154 17.27 -11.68 13.39
C ARG A 154 17.65 -10.39 14.15
N PHE A 155 16.73 -9.44 14.25
CA PHE A 155 16.82 -8.26 15.10
C PHE A 155 15.94 -8.48 16.33
N GLU A 156 16.56 -8.75 17.48
CA GLU A 156 15.83 -9.01 18.73
C GLU A 156 14.80 -7.92 19.08
N LYS A 157 15.08 -6.69 18.64
CA LYS A 157 14.21 -5.51 18.77
C LYS A 157 12.89 -5.60 17.99
N ALA A 158 12.70 -6.54 17.06
CA ALA A 158 11.50 -6.69 16.23
C ALA A 158 10.40 -7.58 16.84
N LYS A 159 10.68 -8.20 17.99
CA LYS A 159 9.69 -9.00 18.76
C LYS A 159 8.39 -8.23 19.07
N PRO A 160 8.39 -6.92 19.40
CA PRO A 160 7.17 -6.18 19.74
C PRO A 160 6.21 -5.93 18.57
N ILE A 161 6.61 -6.17 17.31
CA ILE A 161 5.76 -5.89 16.12
C ILE A 161 4.49 -6.75 16.13
N LYS A 162 4.59 -8.01 16.56
CA LYS A 162 3.47 -8.96 16.56
C LYS A 162 2.30 -8.47 17.44
N ASP A 163 2.60 -7.66 18.45
CA ASP A 163 1.63 -7.10 19.40
C ASP A 163 1.10 -5.73 18.92
N GLY A 164 1.46 -5.29 17.70
CA GLY A 164 1.00 -4.03 17.13
C GLY A 164 -0.52 -4.00 16.85
N LEU A 165 -1.13 -5.17 16.67
CA LEU A 165 -2.57 -5.30 16.52
C LEU A 165 -3.33 -4.79 17.76
N ASP A 166 -2.79 -5.01 18.96
CA ASP A 166 -3.44 -4.59 20.20
C ASP A 166 -3.51 -3.07 20.31
N ASP A 167 -2.47 -2.36 19.86
CA ASP A 167 -2.49 -0.89 19.82
C ASP A 167 -3.50 -0.37 18.80
N ILE A 168 -3.59 -1.01 17.62
CA ILE A 168 -4.57 -0.65 16.61
C ILE A 168 -5.99 -0.85 17.17
N LYS A 169 -6.27 -1.99 17.80
CA LYS A 169 -7.59 -2.27 18.40
C LYS A 169 -7.93 -1.30 19.54
N SER A 170 -6.95 -0.96 20.37
CA SER A 170 -7.15 -0.06 21.52
C SER A 170 -7.44 1.39 21.10
N ASN A 171 -7.00 1.80 19.92
CA ASN A 171 -7.18 3.15 19.38
C ASN A 171 -7.90 3.12 18.02
N TYR A 172 -8.77 2.13 17.80
CA TYR A 172 -9.29 1.79 16.47
C TYR A 172 -10.03 2.95 15.80
N GLU A 173 -10.89 3.64 16.57
CA GLU A 173 -11.65 4.80 16.09
C GLU A 173 -10.73 5.97 15.69
N GLU A 174 -9.71 6.27 16.49
CA GLU A 174 -8.74 7.33 16.18
C GLU A 174 -7.92 6.99 14.94
N PHE A 175 -7.51 5.73 14.79
CA PHE A 175 -6.83 5.26 13.58
C PHE A 175 -7.72 5.37 12.33
N GLU A 176 -8.99 4.99 12.43
CA GLU A 176 -9.95 5.09 11.34
C GLU A 176 -10.22 6.55 10.95
N GLN A 177 -10.39 7.42 11.93
CA GLN A 177 -10.56 8.86 11.68
C GLN A 177 -9.34 9.44 10.96
N ASN A 178 -8.14 9.18 11.46
CA ASN A 178 -6.90 9.65 10.83
C ASN A 178 -6.76 9.13 9.40
N PHE A 179 -7.14 7.87 9.13
CA PHE A 179 -7.17 7.32 7.77
C PHE A 179 -8.18 8.04 6.88
N ASN A 180 -9.42 8.24 7.35
CA ASN A 180 -10.49 8.89 6.59
C ASN A 180 -10.15 10.34 6.22
N GLU A 181 -9.41 11.04 7.07
CA GLU A 181 -8.90 12.38 6.78
C GLU A 181 -7.67 12.34 5.85
N PHE A 182 -6.78 11.37 6.01
CA PHE A 182 -5.55 11.24 5.22
C PHE A 182 -5.77 10.76 3.77
N PHE A 183 -6.62 9.76 3.57
CA PHE A 183 -6.66 9.05 2.29
C PHE A 183 -7.16 9.92 1.12
N PRO A 184 -8.18 10.79 1.28
CA PRO A 184 -8.54 11.77 0.25
C PRO A 184 -7.40 12.72 -0.12
N ASP A 185 -6.63 13.19 0.87
CA ASP A 185 -5.46 14.04 0.64
C ASP A 185 -4.38 13.32 -0.18
N LEU A 186 -4.17 12.02 0.10
CA LEU A 186 -3.25 11.19 -0.66
C LEU A 186 -3.70 11.04 -2.13
N ILE A 187 -4.98 10.77 -2.39
CA ILE A 187 -5.53 10.65 -3.75
C ILE A 187 -5.29 11.97 -4.51
N ALA A 188 -5.67 13.11 -3.92
CA ALA A 188 -5.49 14.42 -4.53
C ALA A 188 -4.00 14.73 -4.81
N PHE A 189 -3.10 14.36 -3.89
CA PHE A 189 -1.67 14.49 -4.09
C PHE A 189 -1.17 13.67 -5.29
N VAL A 190 -1.58 12.40 -5.40
CA VAL A 190 -1.14 11.52 -6.50
C VAL A 190 -1.64 12.03 -7.84
N ASP A 191 -2.89 12.45 -7.93
CA ASP A 191 -3.47 13.02 -9.16
C ASP A 191 -2.69 14.25 -9.61
N ASN A 192 -2.39 15.15 -8.67
CA ASN A 192 -1.57 16.32 -8.96
C ASN A 192 -0.13 15.96 -9.36
N TYR A 193 0.49 15.01 -8.66
CA TYR A 193 1.84 14.53 -8.98
C TYR A 193 1.91 13.95 -10.39
N ARG A 194 0.91 13.15 -10.80
CA ARG A 194 0.85 12.55 -12.13
C ARG A 194 0.71 13.59 -13.22
N ARG A 195 -0.24 14.51 -13.05
CA ARG A 195 -0.49 15.59 -14.00
C ARG A 195 0.76 16.45 -14.22
N THR A 196 1.39 16.87 -13.13
CA THR A 196 2.56 17.77 -13.17
C THR A 196 3.84 17.10 -13.65
N THR A 197 3.99 15.79 -13.46
CA THR A 197 5.25 15.06 -13.74
C THR A 197 5.22 14.28 -15.05
N PHE A 198 4.08 13.74 -15.44
CA PHE A 198 3.96 12.82 -16.57
C PHE A 198 3.05 13.35 -17.68
N GLU A 199 2.16 14.31 -17.39
CA GLU A 199 1.22 14.86 -18.37
C GLU A 199 1.56 16.27 -18.83
N THR A 200 2.57 16.93 -18.25
CA THR A 200 3.09 18.24 -18.68
C THR A 200 3.87 18.15 -20.00
N GLY A 201 3.11 17.75 -21.02
CA GLY A 201 3.31 17.79 -22.46
C GLY A 201 1.96 17.79 -23.21
N LYS A 202 0.82 17.62 -22.52
CA LYS A 202 -0.55 17.84 -23.01
C LYS A 202 -1.36 18.55 -21.92
N LEU A 203 -1.81 19.77 -22.20
CA LEU A 203 -2.73 20.51 -21.33
C LEU A 203 -3.98 19.64 -21.03
N PRO A 204 -4.49 19.57 -19.79
CA PRO A 204 -5.72 18.86 -19.52
C PRO A 204 -6.89 19.65 -20.07
N SER A 205 -7.62 19.04 -21.01
CA SER A 205 -9.03 19.35 -21.24
C SER A 205 -9.78 19.06 -19.94
N THR A 206 -10.21 20.14 -19.28
CA THR A 206 -11.20 20.13 -18.22
C THR A 206 -12.44 19.38 -18.68
N ASP A 207 -12.67 18.21 -18.11
CA ASP A 207 -14.00 17.65 -17.84
C ASP A 207 -13.83 16.37 -17.03
N LEU A 208 -14.09 16.43 -15.73
CA LEU A 208 -14.64 15.32 -14.97
C LEU A 208 -15.30 15.89 -13.72
N ILE A 209 -16.60 16.06 -13.89
CA ILE A 209 -17.60 16.36 -12.88
C ILE A 209 -17.63 15.19 -11.90
N ILE A 210 -17.28 15.45 -10.65
CA ILE A 210 -17.62 14.57 -9.52
C ILE A 210 -19.14 14.74 -9.29
N LYS A 211 -19.88 13.64 -9.38
CA LYS A 211 -21.21 13.47 -8.80
C LYS A 211 -21.13 12.48 -7.67
#